data_AF-A0A853LQC9-F1
#
_entry.id   AF-A0A853LQC9-F1
#
_cell.length_a   1.000
_cell.length_b   1.000
_cell.length_c   1.000
_cell.angle_alpha   90.00
_cell.angle_beta   90.00
_cell.angle_gamma   90.00
#
_symmetry.space_group_name_H-M   'P 1'
#
loop_
_entity.id
_entity.type
_entity.pdbx_description
1 polymer ?
#
loop_
_entity_poly.entity_id
_entity_poly.type
_entity_poly.pdbx_seq_one_letter_code
_entity_poly.pdbx_strand_id
1 'polypeptide(L)'
;MYTGINGLRSPCGAIRDDARLTAAAQRHADDMLHSGLSGHIGSDGSSPQTRIAEAGYRTHATGEIVYWGTGTAANTNQALDSWMQSPPHRAIITNCAFGAGGFATAFDGNKMTAVGDFAAP
;
A
#
# COMPACT_ATOMS: atom_id res chain seq x y z
N MET A 1 -9.37 0.99 -4.65
CA MET A 1 -8.15 1.72 -4.24
C MET A 1 -7.64 2.66 -5.32
N TYR A 2 -7.29 2.17 -6.53
CA TYR A 2 -6.72 2.99 -7.62
C TYR A 2 -7.48 4.28 -7.93
N THR A 3 -8.81 4.24 -8.10
CA THR A 3 -9.61 5.47 -8.36
C THR A 3 -9.44 6.52 -7.27
N GLY A 4 -9.46 6.10 -5.99
CA GLY A 4 -9.27 7.01 -4.86
C GLY A 4 -7.86 7.60 -4.84
N ILE A 5 -6.83 6.75 -4.96
CA ILE A 5 -5.43 7.20 -5.01
C ILE A 5 -5.19 8.15 -6.19
N ASN A 6 -5.64 7.79 -7.40
CA ASN A 6 -5.45 8.61 -8.59
C ASN A 6 -6.22 9.93 -8.53
N GLY A 7 -7.38 9.97 -7.87
CA GLY A 7 -8.11 11.22 -7.62
C GLY A 7 -7.38 12.18 -6.67
N LEU A 8 -6.51 11.67 -5.80
CA LEU A 8 -5.73 12.45 -4.84
C LEU A 8 -4.38 12.95 -5.39
N ARG A 9 -4.07 12.62 -6.65
CA ARG A 9 -2.72 12.77 -7.22
C ARG A 9 -2.50 14.01 -8.08
N SER A 10 -3.43 14.94 -8.21
CA SER A 10 -3.25 16.13 -9.04
C SER A 10 -2.10 17.03 -8.54
N PRO A 11 -1.14 17.47 -9.39
CA PRO A 11 -1.12 17.36 -10.86
C PRO A 11 -0.32 16.15 -11.42
N CYS A 12 0.10 15.21 -10.57
CA CYS A 12 0.82 14.01 -11.00
C CYS A 12 -0.05 13.10 -11.88
N GLY A 13 0.63 12.31 -12.72
CA GLY A 13 -0.01 11.25 -13.49
C GLY A 13 -0.60 10.14 -12.61
N ALA A 14 -1.53 9.39 -13.22
CA ALA A 14 -2.14 8.22 -12.60
C ALA A 14 -1.10 7.12 -12.35
N ILE A 15 -1.26 6.41 -11.24
CA ILE A 15 -0.56 5.15 -10.98
C ILE A 15 -1.11 4.09 -11.92
N ARG A 16 -0.21 3.47 -12.68
CA ARG A 16 -0.47 2.26 -13.47
C ARG A 16 -0.39 1.04 -12.56
N ASP A 17 -1.33 0.13 -12.71
CA ASP A 17 -1.33 -1.15 -12.02
C ASP A 17 -0.17 -2.05 -12.48
N ASP A 18 0.49 -2.70 -11.52
CA ASP A 18 1.43 -3.78 -11.79
C ASP A 18 1.12 -4.99 -10.90
N ALA A 19 0.98 -6.16 -11.51
CA ALA A 19 0.61 -7.39 -10.81
C ALA A 19 1.66 -7.83 -9.79
N ARG A 20 2.95 -7.52 -10.01
CA ARG A 20 4.03 -7.88 -9.09
C ARG A 20 4.00 -7.01 -7.84
N LEU A 21 3.75 -5.71 -8.01
CA LEU A 21 3.53 -4.81 -6.87
C LEU A 21 2.27 -5.19 -6.10
N THR A 22 1.22 -5.62 -6.80
CA THR A 22 -0.02 -6.10 -6.16
C THR A 22 0.24 -7.37 -5.36
N ALA A 23 1.06 -8.30 -5.87
CA ALA A 23 1.45 -9.50 -5.14
C ALA A 23 2.28 -9.19 -3.88
N ALA A 24 3.20 -8.23 -3.95
CA ALA A 24 3.98 -7.76 -2.79
C ALA A 24 3.06 -7.13 -1.72
N ALA A 25 2.15 -6.25 -2.14
CA ALA A 25 1.19 -5.61 -1.26
C ALA A 25 0.24 -6.64 -0.62
N GLN A 26 -0.25 -7.63 -1.39
CA GLN A 26 -1.15 -8.67 -0.87
C GLN A 26 -0.46 -9.52 0.19
N ARG A 27 0.78 -9.95 -0.06
CA ARG A 27 1.56 -10.70 0.92
C ARG A 27 1.67 -9.95 2.25
N HIS A 28 1.93 -8.64 2.20
CA HIS A 28 2.04 -7.84 3.42
C HIS A 28 0.69 -7.58 4.09
N ALA A 29 -0.37 -7.34 3.32
CA ALA A 29 -1.71 -7.17 3.86
C ALA A 29 -2.16 -8.44 4.61
N ASP A 30 -1.93 -9.61 4.04
CA ASP A 30 -2.23 -10.90 4.66
C ASP A 30 -1.38 -11.11 5.93
N ASP A 31 -0.08 -10.83 5.88
CA ASP A 31 0.80 -10.96 7.05
C ASP A 31 0.38 -10.04 8.20
N MET A 32 0.06 -8.77 7.92
CA MET A 32 -0.46 -7.85 8.93
C MET A 32 -1.78 -8.32 9.55
N LEU A 33 -2.63 -9.00 8.77
CA LEU A 33 -3.88 -9.55 9.28
C LEU A 33 -3.61 -10.76 10.19
N HIS A 34 -2.82 -11.73 9.74
CA HIS A 34 -2.56 -12.98 10.46
C HIS A 34 -1.67 -12.80 11.68
N SER A 35 -0.64 -11.98 11.57
CA SER A 35 0.39 -11.80 12.61
C SER A 35 0.05 -10.67 13.59
N GLY A 36 -1.04 -9.93 13.34
CA GLY A 36 -1.44 -8.80 14.18
C GLY A 36 -0.55 -7.55 14.03
N LEU A 37 0.33 -7.52 13.02
CA LEU A 37 1.27 -6.43 12.80
C LEU A 37 0.58 -5.14 12.33
N SER A 38 1.22 -4.03 12.64
CA SER A 38 0.74 -2.66 12.36
C SER A 38 1.92 -1.80 11.90
N GLY A 39 2.51 -2.13 10.76
CA GLY A 39 3.68 -1.42 10.25
C GLY A 39 4.21 -2.00 8.94
N HIS A 40 5.38 -1.50 8.52
CA HIS A 40 5.99 -1.80 7.22
C HIS A 40 6.86 -3.06 7.19
N ILE A 41 7.34 -3.52 8.36
CA ILE A 41 8.20 -4.69 8.47
C ILE A 41 7.32 -5.92 8.68
N GLY A 42 7.52 -6.94 7.83
CA GLY A 42 6.79 -8.20 7.91
C GLY A 42 7.22 -9.05 9.11
N SER A 43 6.43 -10.06 9.45
CA SER A 43 6.71 -11.02 10.53
C SER A 43 7.99 -11.82 10.29
N ASP A 44 8.37 -11.98 9.03
CA ASP A 44 9.62 -12.58 8.57
C ASP A 44 10.80 -11.60 8.50
N GLY A 45 10.60 -10.34 8.93
CA GLY A 45 11.60 -9.28 8.87
C GLY A 45 11.73 -8.62 7.49
N SER A 46 10.91 -9.00 6.50
CA SER A 46 10.96 -8.40 5.16
C SER A 46 10.61 -6.90 5.20
N SER A 47 11.37 -6.11 4.45
CA SER A 47 11.00 -4.74 4.12
C SER A 47 10.08 -4.69 2.88
N PRO A 48 9.41 -3.56 2.60
CA PRO A 48 8.63 -3.40 1.38
C PRO A 48 9.48 -3.65 0.12
N GLN A 49 10.70 -3.12 0.10
CA GLN A 49 11.66 -3.33 -1.00
C GLN A 49 11.99 -4.81 -1.20
N THR A 50 12.11 -5.57 -0.10
CA THR A 50 12.39 -7.01 -0.15
C THR A 50 11.21 -7.74 -0.81
N ARG A 51 9.98 -7.48 -0.35
CA ARG A 51 8.77 -8.10 -0.92
C ARG A 51 8.56 -7.75 -2.39
N ILE A 52 8.79 -6.49 -2.77
CA ILE A 52 8.73 -6.01 -4.15
C ILE A 52 9.77 -6.74 -5.03
N ALA A 53 11.00 -6.90 -4.53
CA ALA A 53 12.07 -7.59 -5.25
C ALA A 53 11.82 -9.09 -5.39
N GLU A 54 11.25 -9.74 -4.38
CA GLU A 54 10.85 -11.15 -4.37
C GLU A 54 9.66 -11.42 -5.30
N ALA A 55 8.74 -10.46 -5.44
CA ALA A 55 7.69 -10.49 -6.45
C ALA A 55 8.21 -10.28 -7.89
N GLY A 56 9.52 -10.09 -8.08
CA GLY A 56 10.15 -9.95 -9.39
C GLY A 56 10.03 -8.55 -9.99
N TYR A 57 9.68 -7.54 -9.19
CA TYR A 57 9.71 -6.14 -9.63
C TYR A 57 11.08 -5.54 -9.34
N ARG A 58 11.63 -4.78 -10.30
CA ARG A 58 12.93 -4.10 -10.17
C ARG A 58 12.71 -2.61 -10.33
N THR A 59 13.18 -1.83 -9.37
CA THR A 59 13.11 -0.37 -9.39
C THR A 59 14.17 0.21 -8.47
N HIS A 60 14.49 1.48 -8.69
CA HIS A 60 15.46 2.23 -7.90
C HIS A 60 14.82 3.02 -6.75
N ALA A 61 13.49 3.16 -6.75
CA ALA A 61 12.76 3.88 -5.71
C ALA A 61 11.38 3.28 -5.49
N THR A 62 11.04 3.06 -4.22
CA THR A 62 9.71 2.58 -3.80
C THR A 62 9.15 3.44 -2.67
N GLY A 63 7.85 3.38 -2.47
CA GLY A 63 7.16 3.86 -1.27
C GLY A 63 6.08 2.88 -0.87
N GLU A 64 5.80 2.73 0.42
CA GLU A 64 4.71 1.89 0.92
C GLU A 64 3.80 2.73 1.83
N ILE A 65 2.50 2.55 1.68
CA ILE A 65 1.49 3.02 2.62
C ILE A 65 0.78 1.80 3.21
N VAL A 66 0.54 1.80 4.52
CA VAL A 66 -0.16 0.72 5.22
C VAL A 66 -1.29 1.28 6.07
N TYR A 67 -2.35 0.50 6.23
CA TYR A 67 -3.49 0.83 7.06
C TYR A 67 -4.03 -0.44 7.73
N TRP A 68 -4.60 -0.29 8.92
CA TRP A 68 -5.39 -1.32 9.57
C TRP A 68 -6.58 -0.65 10.30
N GLY A 69 -7.72 -1.32 10.29
CA GLY A 69 -8.93 -0.84 10.96
C GLY A 69 -9.83 -2.01 11.36
N THR A 70 -10.64 -1.82 12.39
CA THR A 70 -11.58 -2.84 12.90
C THR A 70 -13.01 -2.31 12.89
N GLY A 71 -14.00 -3.20 12.83
CA GLY A 71 -15.41 -2.84 12.86
C GLY A 71 -15.75 -1.83 11.76
N THR A 72 -16.33 -0.68 12.13
CA THR A 72 -16.70 0.37 11.16
C THR A 72 -15.49 1.02 10.47
N ALA A 73 -14.29 0.92 11.06
CA ALA A 73 -13.06 1.41 10.43
C ALA A 73 -12.47 0.42 9.41
N ALA A 74 -12.99 -0.81 9.30
CA ALA A 74 -12.50 -1.83 8.38
C ALA A 74 -12.99 -1.59 6.94
N ASN A 75 -12.65 -0.45 6.34
CA ASN A 75 -13.01 -0.12 4.97
C ASN A 75 -11.98 0.79 4.27
N THR A 76 -12.01 0.80 2.94
CA THR A 76 -11.02 1.52 2.13
C THR A 76 -11.14 3.04 2.18
N ASN A 77 -12.31 3.60 2.50
CA ASN A 77 -12.46 5.05 2.60
C ASN A 77 -11.70 5.58 3.82
N GLN A 78 -11.78 4.86 4.94
CA GLN A 78 -11.00 5.19 6.13
C GLN A 78 -9.49 5.05 5.91
N ALA A 79 -9.07 4.08 5.09
CA ALA A 79 -7.67 3.98 4.68
C ALA A 79 -7.20 5.21 3.89
N LEU A 80 -7.99 5.63 2.88
CA LEU A 80 -7.68 6.82 2.07
C LEU A 80 -7.62 8.10 2.92
N ASP A 81 -8.60 8.30 3.80
CA ASP A 81 -8.65 9.46 4.69
C ASP A 81 -7.46 9.46 5.66
N SER A 82 -7.16 8.31 6.28
CA SER A 82 -6.03 8.16 7.20
C SER A 82 -4.69 8.44 6.52
N TRP A 83 -4.47 7.90 5.32
CA TRP A 83 -3.24 8.17 4.56
C TRP A 83 -3.12 9.63 4.17
N MET A 84 -4.22 10.28 3.76
CA MET A 84 -4.18 11.70 3.44
C MET A 84 -3.98 12.56 4.69
N GLN A 85 -4.42 12.16 5.88
CA GLN A 85 -4.17 12.89 7.13
C GLN A 85 -2.75 12.70 7.67
N SER A 86 -2.04 11.65 7.23
CA SER A 86 -0.64 11.39 7.58
C SER A 86 0.32 12.09 6.61
N PRO A 87 1.13 13.08 7.04
CA PRO A 87 2.05 13.76 6.14
C PRO A 87 3.03 12.81 5.40
N PRO A 88 3.63 11.79 6.05
CA PRO A 88 4.46 10.80 5.35
C PRO A 88 3.72 10.01 4.27
N HIS A 89 2.50 9.51 4.55
CA HIS A 89 1.73 8.75 3.57
C HIS A 89 1.22 9.64 2.43
N ARG A 90 0.74 10.84 2.75
CA ARG A 90 0.36 11.85 1.75
C ARG A 90 1.52 12.14 0.80
N ALA A 91 2.74 12.32 1.33
CA ALA A 91 3.91 12.59 0.52
C ALA A 91 4.21 11.47 -0.49
N ILE A 92 3.99 10.20 -0.13
CA ILE A 92 4.09 9.06 -1.06
C ILE A 92 2.99 9.12 -2.12
N ILE A 93 1.73 9.29 -1.70
CA ILE A 93 0.58 9.35 -2.60
C ILE A 93 0.75 10.47 -3.62
N THR A 94 1.23 11.65 -3.23
CA THR A 94 1.38 12.81 -4.12
C THR A 94 2.76 12.92 -4.77
N ASN A 95 3.61 11.90 -4.68
CA ASN A 95 4.93 11.92 -5.32
C ASN A 95 4.80 11.61 -6.82
N CYS A 96 5.08 12.60 -7.66
CA CYS A 96 5.02 12.45 -9.12
C CYS A 96 6.15 11.57 -9.69
N ALA A 97 7.17 11.22 -8.91
CA ALA A 97 8.21 10.27 -9.33
C ALA A 97 7.68 8.82 -9.41
N PHE A 98 6.58 8.51 -8.72
CA PHE A 98 5.94 7.20 -8.79
C PHE A 98 4.94 7.14 -9.93
N GLY A 99 5.05 6.11 -10.77
CA GLY A 99 4.17 5.89 -11.93
C GLY A 99 3.55 4.49 -11.99
N ALA A 100 4.04 3.56 -11.17
CA ALA A 100 3.49 2.21 -11.04
C ALA A 100 3.12 1.93 -9.58
N GLY A 101 2.16 1.02 -9.37
CA GLY A 101 1.76 0.63 -8.03
C GLY A 101 0.98 -0.68 -7.97
N GLY A 102 0.81 -1.16 -6.75
CA GLY A 102 0.01 -2.31 -6.40
C GLY A 102 -0.71 -2.04 -5.09
N PHE A 103 -2.01 -2.36 -5.01
CA PHE A 103 -2.82 -2.13 -3.82
C PHE A 103 -3.57 -3.40 -3.45
N ALA A 104 -3.57 -3.73 -2.17
CA ALA A 104 -4.22 -4.94 -1.67
C ALA A 104 -4.88 -4.70 -0.31
N THR A 105 -5.84 -5.56 0.03
CA THR A 105 -6.50 -5.58 1.33
C THR A 105 -6.66 -7.03 1.80
N ALA A 106 -6.60 -7.25 3.11
CA ALA A 106 -7.01 -8.51 3.73
C ALA A 106 -8.10 -8.23 4.78
N PHE A 107 -9.08 -9.12 4.94
CA PHE A 107 -10.21 -8.94 5.86
C PHE A 107 -10.65 -10.26 6.50
N ASP A 108 -10.82 -10.29 7.83
CA ASP A 108 -11.23 -11.49 8.59
C ASP A 108 -12.69 -11.46 9.08
N GLY A 109 -13.48 -10.46 8.66
CA GLY A 109 -14.84 -10.25 9.17
C GLY A 109 -14.94 -9.15 10.24
N ASN A 110 -13.82 -8.76 10.86
CA ASN A 110 -13.76 -7.67 11.84
C ASN A 110 -12.62 -6.68 11.55
N LYS A 111 -11.41 -7.16 11.27
CA LYS A 111 -10.21 -6.37 10.96
C LYS A 111 -9.95 -6.38 9.47
N MET A 112 -9.72 -5.19 8.90
CA MET A 112 -9.18 -5.01 7.55
C MET A 112 -7.76 -4.45 7.65
N THR A 113 -6.85 -4.96 6.83
CA THR A 113 -5.55 -4.35 6.54
C THR A 113 -5.55 -3.88 5.09
N ALA A 114 -4.82 -2.82 4.79
CA ALA A 114 -4.62 -2.33 3.42
C ALA A 114 -3.16 -1.93 3.21
N VAL A 115 -2.61 -2.29 2.06
CA VAL A 115 -1.24 -1.98 1.67
C VAL A 115 -1.24 -1.38 0.26
N GLY A 116 -0.41 -0.37 0.04
CA GLY A 116 -0.14 0.22 -1.26
C GLY A 116 1.35 0.37 -1.49
N ASP A 117 1.87 -0.37 -2.47
CA ASP A 117 3.25 -0.27 -2.93
C ASP A 117 3.32 0.61 -4.17
N PHE A 118 4.22 1.59 -4.16
CA PHE A 118 4.48 2.53 -5.25
C PHE A 118 5.89 2.34 -5.76
N ALA A 119 6.09 2.50 -7.07
CA ALA A 119 7.40 2.42 -7.69
C ALA A 119 7.61 3.50 -8.74
N ALA A 120 8.88 3.94 -8.84
CA ALA A 120 9.33 4.70 -9.99
C ALA A 120 9.36 3.80 -11.24
N PRO A 121 9.07 4.36 -12.43
CA PRO A 121 9.06 3.64 -13.71
C PRO A 121 10.34 2.85 -14.01
#